data_AF-I3YQL6-F1
#
_entry.id   AF-I3YQL6-F1
#
_cell.length_a   1.000
_cell.length_b   1.000
_cell.length_c   1.000
_cell.angle_alpha   90.00
_cell.angle_beta   90.00
_cell.angle_gamma   90.00
#
_symmetry.space_group_name_H-M   'P 1'
#
loop_
_entity.id
_entity.type
_entity.pdbx_description
1 polymer ?
#
loop_
_entity_poly.entity_id
_entity_poly.type
_entity_poly.pdbx_seq_one_letter_code
_entity_poly.pdbx_strand_id
1 'polypeptide(L)'
;MKKILIVLLVPLLFACSKDSSNDPVPYTTKYKVGHEYVQTFYVQGKHVSGGFSLLSIDDRLPYDIFPDDEVFAQIAPTDTSRPDVSESREIKLYQVANLRFKFKATDWSKWQSIYDAKRITDWRWVLGKTEEYTFEGKIYERIIIVSEVQ
;
A
#
# COMPACT_ATOMS: atom_id res chain seq x y z
N MET A 1 -30.53 -52.97 27.07
CA MET A 1 -29.71 -53.12 25.84
C MET A 1 -29.77 -51.80 25.07
N LYS A 2 -28.61 -51.37 24.55
CA LYS A 2 -28.31 -50.26 23.61
C LYS A 2 -28.91 -48.86 23.88
N LYS A 3 -28.05 -48.03 24.49
CA LYS A 3 -28.07 -46.56 24.42
C LYS A 3 -27.70 -46.15 22.98
N ILE A 4 -28.51 -45.33 22.31
CA ILE A 4 -28.15 -44.68 21.04
C ILE A 4 -27.96 -43.21 21.35
N LEU A 5 -26.70 -42.80 21.52
CA LEU A 5 -26.29 -41.42 21.62
C LEU A 5 -26.10 -40.92 20.18
N ILE A 6 -27.04 -40.11 19.67
CA ILE A 6 -26.89 -39.45 18.38
C ILE A 6 -25.96 -38.25 18.60
N VAL A 7 -24.69 -38.43 18.27
CA VAL A 7 -23.72 -37.34 18.20
C VAL A 7 -24.05 -36.55 16.93
N LEU A 8 -24.65 -35.37 17.11
CA LEU A 8 -24.86 -34.41 16.04
C LEU A 8 -23.49 -33.81 15.67
N LEU A 9 -22.84 -34.40 14.67
CA LEU A 9 -21.60 -33.90 14.09
C LEU A 9 -21.97 -32.67 13.24
N VAL A 10 -21.93 -31.48 13.85
CA VAL A 10 -21.98 -30.22 13.11
C VAL A 10 -20.66 -30.13 12.33
N PRO A 11 -20.66 -30.12 10.99
CA PRO A 11 -19.47 -29.69 10.28
C PRO A 11 -19.35 -28.20 10.56
N LEU A 12 -18.41 -27.85 11.45
CA LEU A 12 -17.85 -26.51 11.51
C LEU A 12 -17.42 -26.19 10.09
N LEU A 13 -18.22 -25.37 9.42
CA LEU A 13 -17.81 -24.64 8.24
C LEU A 13 -16.63 -23.80 8.70
N PHE A 14 -15.43 -24.36 8.56
CA PHE A 14 -14.20 -23.61 8.40
C PHE A 14 -14.40 -22.80 7.11
N ALA A 15 -15.13 -21.69 7.24
CA ALA A 15 -14.91 -20.53 6.41
C ALA A 15 -13.45 -20.17 6.65
N CYS A 16 -12.56 -20.66 5.79
CA CYS A 16 -11.25 -20.07 5.59
C CYS A 16 -11.51 -18.59 5.32
N SER A 17 -11.39 -17.74 6.35
CA SER A 17 -11.21 -16.32 6.13
C SER A 17 -9.96 -16.23 5.29
N LYS A 18 -10.13 -15.94 4.00
CA LYS A 18 -9.05 -15.57 3.09
C LYS A 18 -8.21 -14.54 3.86
N ASP A 19 -6.93 -14.83 4.11
CA ASP A 19 -6.05 -14.00 4.94
C ASP A 19 -6.04 -12.56 4.41
N SER A 20 -6.90 -11.71 4.95
CA SER A 20 -7.02 -10.28 4.60
C SER A 20 -5.85 -9.46 5.14
N SER A 21 -4.78 -10.12 5.60
CA SER A 21 -3.64 -9.51 6.28
C SER A 21 -2.65 -8.83 5.31
N ASN A 22 -2.84 -9.03 4.00
CA ASN A 22 -2.02 -8.46 2.94
C ASN A 22 -2.75 -7.43 2.07
N ASP A 23 -4.04 -7.19 2.32
CA ASP A 23 -4.82 -6.25 1.53
C ASP A 23 -4.62 -4.81 2.04
N PRO A 24 -4.50 -3.82 1.13
CA PRO A 24 -4.42 -2.42 1.52
C PRO A 24 -5.61 -1.99 2.38
N VAL A 25 -5.34 -1.24 3.44
CA VAL A 25 -6.40 -0.69 4.29
C VAL A 25 -7.17 0.42 3.57
N PRO A 26 -8.45 0.65 3.91
CA PRO A 26 -9.25 1.71 3.31
C PRO A 26 -8.60 3.10 3.46
N TYR A 27 -8.78 3.97 2.47
CA TYR A 27 -8.28 5.36 2.51
C TYR A 27 -8.88 6.21 3.65
N THR A 28 -9.94 5.73 4.30
CA THR A 28 -10.55 6.32 5.50
C THR A 28 -9.93 5.80 6.81
N THR A 29 -8.86 5.01 6.74
CA THR A 29 -8.19 4.44 7.92
C THR A 29 -7.59 5.54 8.78
N LYS A 30 -7.94 5.55 10.07
CA LYS A 30 -7.26 6.36 11.09
C LYS A 30 -6.07 5.57 11.62
N TYR A 31 -4.87 5.92 11.13
CA TYR A 31 -3.65 5.24 11.54
C TYR A 31 -3.36 5.48 13.03
N LYS A 32 -2.99 4.41 13.73
CA LYS A 32 -2.58 4.43 15.14
C LYS A 32 -1.09 4.14 15.24
N VAL A 33 -0.37 4.95 16.03
CA VAL A 33 1.08 4.82 16.23
C VAL A 33 1.42 3.41 16.73
N GLY A 34 2.43 2.80 16.13
CA GLY A 34 2.93 1.46 16.45
C GLY A 34 2.12 0.30 15.87
N HIS A 35 0.95 0.55 15.27
CA HIS A 35 0.15 -0.49 14.63
C HIS A 35 0.66 -0.79 13.21
N GLU A 36 0.52 -2.05 12.81
CA GLU A 36 0.88 -2.53 11.48
C GLU A 36 -0.29 -2.37 10.50
N TYR A 37 0.01 -1.95 9.27
CA TYR A 37 -0.93 -1.79 8.18
C TYR A 37 -0.30 -2.26 6.87
N VAL A 38 -1.15 -2.54 5.89
CA VAL A 38 -0.74 -2.63 4.48
C VAL A 38 -1.37 -1.47 3.73
N GLN A 39 -0.61 -0.80 2.88
CA GLN A 39 -1.13 0.25 1.99
C GLN A 39 -0.38 0.21 0.65
N THR A 40 -1.05 0.64 -0.41
CA THR A 40 -0.43 0.86 -1.72
C THR A 40 0.35 2.17 -1.68
N PHE A 41 1.61 2.13 -2.09
CA PHE A 41 2.46 3.30 -2.29
C PHE A 41 2.79 3.43 -3.77
N TYR A 42 3.01 4.67 -4.21
CA TYR A 42 3.54 4.97 -5.54
C TYR A 42 4.86 5.72 -5.44
N VAL A 43 5.69 5.60 -6.47
CA VAL A 43 6.92 6.39 -6.60
C VAL A 43 6.55 7.81 -7.00
N GLN A 44 6.74 8.76 -6.08
CA GLN A 44 6.45 10.18 -6.29
C GLN A 44 7.66 10.92 -6.87
N GLY A 45 8.87 10.51 -6.49
CA GLY A 45 10.11 11.14 -6.93
C GLY A 45 11.33 10.25 -6.76
N LYS A 46 12.42 10.65 -7.42
CA LYS A 46 13.74 10.02 -7.29
C LYS A 46 14.75 11.07 -6.85
N HIS A 47 15.51 10.74 -5.80
CA HIS A 47 16.58 11.59 -5.29
C HIS A 47 17.86 11.38 -6.10
N VAL A 48 18.70 12.43 -6.17
CA VAL A 48 20.02 12.35 -6.85
C VAL A 48 20.94 11.32 -6.18
N SER A 49 20.78 11.10 -4.87
CA SER A 49 21.48 10.07 -4.10
C SER A 49 21.08 8.63 -4.46
N GLY A 50 20.10 8.44 -5.35
CA GLY A 50 19.55 7.14 -5.70
C GLY A 50 18.38 6.69 -4.81
N GLY A 51 17.99 7.50 -3.82
CA GLY A 51 16.79 7.29 -3.01
C GLY A 51 15.49 7.52 -3.79
N PHE A 52 14.36 7.17 -3.16
CA PHE A 52 13.03 7.38 -3.71
C PHE A 52 12.12 8.08 -2.70
N SER A 53 11.29 9.00 -3.19
CA SER A 53 10.14 9.52 -2.45
C SER A 53 8.94 8.66 -2.78
N LEU A 54 8.41 7.99 -1.76
CA LEU A 54 7.20 7.18 -1.85
C LEU A 54 6.05 7.92 -1.17
N LEU A 55 4.86 7.84 -1.77
CA LEU A 55 3.65 8.38 -1.16
C LEU A 55 2.55 7.34 -1.22
N SER A 56 1.76 7.21 -0.14
CA SER A 56 0.61 6.33 -0.17
C SER A 56 -0.40 6.80 -1.22
N ILE A 57 -1.13 5.84 -1.79
CA ILE A 57 -2.10 6.10 -2.85
C ILE A 57 -3.26 7.01 -2.40
N ASP A 58 -3.41 7.21 -1.09
CA ASP A 58 -4.38 8.09 -0.46
C ASP A 58 -3.80 9.44 -0.01
N ASP A 59 -2.56 9.77 -0.38
CA ASP A 59 -1.90 11.06 -0.13
C ASP A 59 -1.76 11.44 1.36
N ARG A 60 -1.41 10.45 2.21
CA ARG A 60 -1.32 10.67 3.67
C ARG A 60 -0.03 10.20 4.32
N LEU A 61 0.70 9.31 3.65
CA LEU A 61 1.91 8.69 4.18
C LEU A 61 3.09 8.98 3.23
N PRO A 62 3.74 10.15 3.32
CA PRO A 62 5.04 10.35 2.70
C PRO A 62 6.10 9.46 3.36
N TYR A 63 6.96 8.87 2.54
CA TYR A 63 8.08 8.05 2.99
C TYR A 63 9.26 8.13 2.02
N ASP A 64 10.33 8.78 2.43
CA ASP A 64 11.62 8.76 1.75
C ASP A 64 12.43 7.53 2.15
N ILE A 65 13.09 6.93 1.17
CA ILE A 65 13.97 5.78 1.35
C ILE A 65 15.30 6.04 0.62
N PHE A 66 16.42 5.73 1.26
CA PHE A 66 17.76 5.98 0.75
C PHE A 66 18.62 4.71 0.74
N PRO A 67 19.63 4.60 -0.13
CA PRO A 67 20.44 3.38 -0.26
C PRO A 67 21.15 2.91 1.03
N ASP A 68 21.38 3.81 1.98
CA ASP A 68 21.96 3.53 3.30
C ASP A 68 20.93 3.05 4.34
N ASP A 69 19.63 3.11 4.04
CA ASP A 69 18.59 2.53 4.87
C ASP A 69 18.63 0.99 4.81
N GLU A 70 18.57 0.34 5.97
CA GLU A 70 18.57 -1.13 6.06
C GLU A 70 17.43 -1.81 5.27
N VAL A 71 16.31 -1.09 5.10
CA VAL A 71 15.13 -1.58 4.38
C VAL A 71 15.21 -1.34 2.88
N PHE A 72 16.12 -0.50 2.38
CA PHE A 72 16.12 -0.02 1.00
C PHE A 72 16.06 -1.13 -0.03
N ALA A 73 16.97 -2.11 0.08
CA ALA A 73 17.04 -3.23 -0.86
C ALA A 73 15.78 -4.12 -0.85
N GLN A 74 14.99 -4.07 0.23
CA GLN A 74 13.75 -4.85 0.36
C GLN A 74 12.55 -4.14 -0.25
N ILE A 75 12.59 -2.81 -0.35
CA ILE A 75 11.42 -2.00 -0.71
C ILE A 75 11.59 -1.15 -1.97
N ALA A 76 12.82 -0.82 -2.37
CA ALA A 76 13.07 0.07 -3.50
C ALA A 76 12.56 -0.56 -4.83
N PRO A 77 12.06 0.28 -5.76
CA PRO A 77 11.80 -0.16 -7.14
C PRO A 77 13.07 -0.74 -7.78
N THR A 78 12.98 -1.97 -8.28
CA THR A 78 14.10 -2.68 -8.92
C THR A 78 14.20 -2.37 -10.41
N ASP A 79 13.07 -2.34 -11.11
CA ASP A 79 12.97 -1.84 -12.48
C ASP A 79 12.32 -0.46 -12.46
N THR A 80 12.93 0.52 -13.12
CA THR A 80 12.39 1.88 -13.25
C THR A 80 12.19 2.29 -14.70
N SER A 81 12.31 1.34 -15.62
CA SER A 81 12.02 1.49 -17.04
C SER A 81 10.54 1.85 -17.19
N ARG A 82 10.27 3.11 -17.52
CA ARG A 82 8.91 3.60 -17.71
C ARG A 82 8.37 3.04 -19.03
N PRO A 83 7.24 2.31 -19.03
CA PRO A 83 6.65 1.78 -20.26
C PRO A 83 6.13 2.92 -21.16
N ASP A 84 6.17 2.68 -22.46
CA ASP A 84 5.61 3.58 -23.46
C ASP A 84 4.10 3.31 -23.59
N VAL A 85 3.31 4.10 -22.87
CA VAL A 85 1.84 4.03 -22.88
C VAL A 85 1.26 5.43 -23.01
N SER A 86 0.09 5.52 -23.64
CA SER A 86 -0.60 6.80 -23.79
C SER A 86 -1.23 7.23 -22.47
N GLU A 87 -0.78 8.38 -21.95
CA GLU A 87 -1.41 9.08 -20.83
C GLU A 87 -2.36 10.16 -21.34
N SER A 88 -3.40 10.46 -20.56
CA SER A 88 -4.31 11.57 -20.82
C SER A 88 -4.15 12.64 -19.74
N ARG A 89 -5.02 13.66 -19.73
CA ARG A 89 -5.07 14.62 -18.62
C ARG A 89 -5.59 13.95 -17.33
N GLU A 90 -6.51 13.01 -17.46
CA GLU A 90 -7.23 12.37 -16.35
C GLU A 90 -6.61 11.04 -15.92
N ILE A 91 -5.91 10.37 -16.85
CA ILE A 91 -5.26 9.07 -16.62
C ILE A 91 -3.76 9.24 -16.75
N LYS A 92 -3.05 8.92 -15.67
CA LYS A 92 -1.59 9.02 -15.58
C LYS A 92 -0.98 7.67 -15.23
N LEU A 93 0.28 7.51 -15.57
CA LEU A 93 1.07 6.31 -15.30
C LEU A 93 1.80 6.44 -13.96
N TYR A 94 1.59 5.47 -13.08
CA TYR A 94 2.21 5.36 -11.76
C TYR A 94 2.93 4.03 -11.61
N GLN A 95 4.02 4.03 -10.85
CA GLN A 95 4.66 2.80 -10.40
C GLN A 95 4.25 2.55 -8.95
N VAL A 96 3.63 1.40 -8.67
CA VAL A 96 3.02 1.12 -7.36
C VAL A 96 3.44 -0.22 -6.78
N ALA A 97 3.45 -0.30 -5.44
CA ALA A 97 3.59 -1.54 -4.70
C ALA A 97 2.84 -1.47 -3.37
N ASN A 98 2.38 -2.62 -2.87
CA ASN A 98 1.82 -2.71 -1.52
C ASN A 98 2.96 -2.87 -0.52
N LEU A 99 2.99 -2.02 0.49
CA LEU A 99 3.93 -2.08 1.59
C LEU A 99 3.19 -2.45 2.87
N ARG A 100 3.74 -3.40 3.63
CA ARG A 100 3.40 -3.64 5.03
C ARG A 100 4.35 -2.81 5.89
N PHE A 101 3.84 -2.12 6.90
CA PHE A 101 4.64 -1.23 7.73
C PHE A 101 3.99 -0.99 9.08
N LYS A 102 4.75 -0.47 10.04
CA LYS A 102 4.22 0.14 11.26
C LYS A 102 4.11 1.64 11.11
N PHE A 103 2.99 2.21 11.55
CA PHE A 103 2.78 3.65 11.50
C PHE A 103 3.53 4.36 12.63
N LYS A 104 4.27 5.42 12.32
CA LYS A 104 4.98 6.24 13.30
C LYS A 104 4.20 7.51 13.63
N ALA A 105 4.16 8.42 12.67
CA ALA A 105 3.45 9.70 12.65
C ALA A 105 3.79 10.33 11.31
N THR A 106 2.85 11.06 10.69
CA THR A 106 3.13 11.74 9.42
C THR A 106 3.92 13.04 9.67
N ASP A 107 5.16 13.09 9.16
CA ASP A 107 6.00 14.29 9.11
C ASP A 107 6.34 14.63 7.65
N TRP A 108 5.58 15.55 7.07
CA TRP A 108 5.78 16.02 5.70
C TRP A 108 7.11 16.76 5.49
N SER A 109 7.70 17.34 6.55
CA SER A 109 8.96 18.08 6.43
C SER A 109 10.16 17.15 6.24
N LYS A 110 10.03 15.90 6.71
CA LYS A 110 11.07 14.86 6.61
C LYS A 110 10.68 13.73 5.68
N TRP A 111 9.50 13.81 5.07
CA TRP A 111 8.93 12.73 4.28
C TRP A 111 8.96 11.39 5.02
N GLN A 112 8.51 11.38 6.28
CA GLN A 112 8.56 10.17 7.09
C GLN A 112 7.22 9.92 7.76
N SER A 113 6.63 8.75 7.50
CA SER A 113 5.37 8.33 8.14
C SER A 113 5.40 6.95 8.77
N ILE A 114 6.30 6.09 8.30
CA ILE A 114 6.27 4.65 8.56
C ILE A 114 7.64 4.14 9.02
N TYR A 115 7.70 2.89 9.49
CA TYR A 115 8.95 2.16 9.77
C TYR A 115 8.69 0.65 9.71
N ASP A 116 9.76 -0.16 9.83
CA ASP A 116 9.71 -1.62 9.66
C ASP A 116 9.03 -2.03 8.34
N ALA A 117 9.23 -1.25 7.28
CA ALA A 117 8.53 -1.42 6.01
C ALA A 117 9.03 -2.66 5.26
N LYS A 118 8.08 -3.39 4.65
CA LYS A 118 8.33 -4.57 3.81
C LYS A 118 7.45 -4.51 2.57
N ARG A 119 8.04 -4.80 1.42
CA ARG A 119 7.31 -4.89 0.16
C ARG A 119 6.55 -6.22 0.08
N ILE A 120 5.26 -6.15 -0.23
CA ILE A 120 4.34 -7.31 -0.30
C ILE A 120 4.04 -7.69 -1.74
N THR A 121 3.96 -6.72 -2.65
CA THR A 121 3.82 -6.97 -4.10
C THR A 121 5.02 -6.44 -4.83
N ASP A 122 5.32 -7.00 -6.01
CA ASP A 122 6.29 -6.37 -6.88
C ASP A 122 5.86 -4.96 -7.30
N TRP A 123 6.86 -4.14 -7.64
CA TRP A 123 6.59 -2.83 -8.23
C TRP A 123 6.06 -3.04 -9.64
N ARG A 124 4.89 -2.49 -9.91
CA ARG A 124 4.21 -2.64 -11.19
C ARG A 124 3.71 -1.31 -11.70
N TRP A 125 3.66 -1.18 -13.01
CA TRP A 125 3.16 0.01 -13.68
C TRP A 125 1.65 -0.06 -13.80
N VAL A 126 0.97 1.02 -13.45
CA VAL A 126 -0.49 1.11 -13.49
C VAL A 126 -0.93 2.44 -14.07
N LEU A 127 -2.04 2.43 -14.79
CA LEU A 127 -2.77 3.64 -15.14
C LEU A 127 -3.75 3.96 -14.02
N GLY A 128 -3.70 5.19 -13.53
CA GLY A 128 -4.54 5.66 -12.43
C GLY A 128 -5.20 7.01 -12.74
N LYS A 129 -6.35 7.24 -12.11
CA LYS A 129 -7.02 8.55 -12.06
C LYS A 129 -6.90 9.16 -10.66
N THR A 130 -6.73 10.47 -10.58
CA THR A 130 -6.77 11.17 -9.29
C THR A 130 -8.19 11.61 -8.98
N GLU A 131 -8.62 11.40 -7.73
CA GLU A 131 -9.88 11.93 -7.19
C GLU A 131 -9.63 12.62 -5.84
N GLU A 132 -10.28 13.76 -5.62
CA GLU A 132 -10.30 14.40 -4.31
C GLU A 132 -11.21 13.66 -3.34
N TYR A 133 -10.84 13.67 -2.05
CA TYR A 133 -11.70 13.22 -0.97
C TYR A 133 -11.48 14.04 0.29
N THR A 134 -12.51 14.11 1.13
CA THR A 134 -12.42 14.77 2.44
C THR A 134 -12.22 13.74 3.54
N PHE A 135 -11.22 13.99 4.39
CA PHE A 135 -10.96 13.18 5.58
C PHE A 135 -10.60 14.09 6.74
N GLU A 136 -11.33 13.95 7.85
CA GLU A 136 -11.14 14.74 9.07
C GLU A 136 -11.08 16.27 8.81
N GLY A 137 -11.90 16.76 7.88
CA GLY A 137 -12.00 18.18 7.53
C GLY A 137 -10.90 18.70 6.62
N LYS A 138 -10.01 17.84 6.11
CA LYS A 138 -8.98 18.19 5.12
C LYS A 138 -9.28 17.52 3.78
N ILE A 139 -8.90 18.21 2.70
CA ILE A 139 -8.99 17.67 1.34
C ILE A 139 -7.67 16.99 1.02
N TYR A 140 -7.77 15.80 0.47
CA TYR A 140 -6.66 14.97 0.01
C TYR A 140 -6.96 14.50 -1.40
N GLU A 141 -5.93 14.09 -2.12
CA GLU A 141 -6.07 13.37 -3.37
C GLU A 141 -5.86 11.87 -3.17
N ARG A 142 -6.52 11.04 -3.95
CA ARG A 142 -6.20 9.62 -4.04
C ARG A 142 -6.07 9.19 -5.48
N ILE A 143 -5.20 8.22 -5.74
CA ILE A 143 -5.11 7.57 -7.04
C ILE A 143 -6.01 6.34 -7.01
N ILE A 144 -6.87 6.21 -8.01
CA ILE A 144 -7.66 5.01 -8.26
C ILE A 144 -7.03 4.30 -9.44
N ILE A 145 -6.52 3.10 -9.19
CA ILE A 145 -5.97 2.23 -10.23
C ILE A 145 -7.10 1.82 -11.17
N VAL A 146 -6.93 2.12 -12.46
CA VAL A 146 -7.87 1.80 -13.52
C VAL A 146 -7.45 0.52 -14.24
N SER A 147 -6.16 0.36 -14.51
CA SER A 147 -5.61 -0.85 -15.13
C SER A 147 -4.13 -1.03 -14.81
N GLU A 148 -3.68 -2.28 -14.87
CA GLU A 148 -2.25 -2.62 -14.85
C GLU A 148 -1.67 -2.58 -16.26
N VAL A 149 -0.41 -2.16 -16.38
CA VAL A 149 0.34 -2.16 -17.64
C VAL A 149 1.19 -3.44 -17.69
N GLN A 150 0.99 -4.24 -18.74
CA GLN A 150 1.71 -5.49 -18.98
C GLN A 150 2.95 -5.29 -19.83
#